data_AF-A0A6A3PY66-F1
#
_entry.id   AF-A0A6A3PY66-F1
#
_cell.length_a   1.000
_cell.length_b   1.000
_cell.length_c   1.000
_cell.angle_alpha   90.00
_cell.angle_beta   90.00
_cell.angle_gamma   90.00
#
_symmetry.space_group_name_H-M   'P 1'
#
loop_
_entity.id
_entity.type
_entity.pdbx_description
1 polymer ?
#
loop_
_entity_poly.entity_id
_entity_poly.type
_entity_poly.pdbx_seq_one_letter_code
_entity_poly.pdbx_strand_id
1 'polypeptide(L)'
;DAFLVRDEAATSRAEAREIQQDDRSVLQAFAEYEDVEQNVYVARPRHRLKQGDIPYCKCKPLAGSSETCGASCENRVTQTECVRGHRTTKLKCGNQRMQDNYHSLLALRRVEGKCIGLFADSPIDNGDLVAQYVGEVITRQMYIDREKK
;
A
#
# COMPACT_ATOMS: atom_id res chain seq x y z
N ASP A 1 -2.30 -21.26 -50.63
CA ASP A 1 -3.70 -20.96 -50.30
C ASP A 1 -4.41 -22.14 -49.68
N ALA A 2 -4.67 -22.06 -48.38
CA ALA A 2 -5.71 -22.83 -47.71
C ALA A 2 -6.13 -22.02 -46.48
N PHE A 3 -7.11 -21.14 -46.71
CA PHE A 3 -7.83 -20.38 -45.70
C PHE A 3 -8.61 -21.36 -44.81
N LEU A 4 -8.11 -21.60 -43.60
CA LEU A 4 -8.85 -22.33 -42.58
C LEU A 4 -9.67 -21.33 -41.75
N VAL A 5 -10.94 -21.19 -42.13
CA VAL A 5 -11.98 -20.71 -41.22
C VAL A 5 -12.08 -21.72 -40.08
N ARG A 6 -11.73 -21.30 -38.85
CA ARG A 6 -12.11 -22.00 -37.64
C ARG A 6 -13.00 -21.09 -36.82
N ASP A 7 -14.25 -21.51 -36.79
CA ASP A 7 -15.41 -21.06 -36.04
C ASP A 7 -15.08 -20.45 -34.66
N GLU A 8 -15.19 -19.12 -34.57
CA GLU A 8 -14.99 -18.35 -33.32
C GLU A 8 -16.18 -18.51 -32.34
N ALA A 9 -17.25 -19.21 -32.71
CA ALA A 9 -18.43 -19.37 -31.85
C ALA A 9 -18.33 -20.54 -30.85
N ALA A 10 -17.48 -21.54 -31.11
CA ALA A 10 -17.44 -22.78 -30.32
C ALA A 10 -16.61 -22.69 -29.02
N THR A 11 -15.68 -21.72 -28.92
CA THR A 11 -14.81 -21.55 -27.74
C THR A 11 -15.48 -20.81 -26.59
N SER A 12 -16.74 -20.36 -26.77
CA SER A 12 -17.52 -19.62 -25.77
C SER A 12 -18.18 -20.50 -24.70
N ARG A 13 -18.21 -21.83 -24.86
CA ARG A 13 -18.95 -22.75 -23.97
C ARG A 13 -18.11 -23.53 -22.97
N ALA A 14 -16.78 -23.55 -23.10
CA ALA A 14 -15.90 -24.37 -22.25
C ALA A 14 -15.10 -23.59 -21.18
N GLU A 15 -15.00 -22.26 -21.30
CA GLU A 15 -14.35 -21.39 -20.31
C GLU A 15 -15.34 -20.70 -19.36
N ALA A 16 -16.65 -20.95 -19.52
CA ALA A 16 -17.62 -20.80 -18.45
C ALA A 16 -17.50 -21.98 -17.47
N ARG A 17 -16.29 -22.28 -17.02
CA ARG A 17 -16.13 -22.96 -15.73
C ARG A 17 -16.73 -21.99 -14.73
N GLU A 18 -17.87 -22.39 -14.17
CA GLU A 18 -18.58 -21.72 -13.10
C GLU A 18 -17.62 -20.85 -12.30
N ILE A 19 -17.66 -19.53 -12.53
CA ILE A 19 -17.21 -18.58 -11.54
C ILE A 19 -18.17 -18.87 -10.39
N GLN A 20 -17.78 -19.76 -9.49
CA GLN A 20 -18.45 -19.91 -8.21
C GLN A 20 -18.52 -18.49 -7.67
N GLN A 21 -19.72 -17.92 -7.66
CA GLN A 21 -19.97 -16.63 -7.04
C GLN A 21 -19.67 -16.84 -5.56
N ASP A 22 -18.42 -16.65 -5.18
CA ASP A 22 -18.03 -16.46 -3.80
C ASP A 22 -18.68 -15.12 -3.40
N ASP A 23 -19.89 -15.24 -2.86
CA ASP A 23 -20.71 -14.14 -2.34
C ASP A 23 -20.14 -13.63 -1.00
N ARG A 24 -18.81 -13.63 -0.85
CA ARG A 24 -18.16 -13.15 0.36
C ARG A 24 -18.48 -11.68 0.56
N SER A 25 -19.21 -11.40 1.64
CA SER A 25 -19.51 -10.03 2.05
C SER A 25 -18.26 -9.35 2.61
N VAL A 26 -18.25 -8.02 2.56
CA VAL A 26 -17.18 -7.20 3.16
C VAL A 26 -17.01 -7.55 4.65
N LEU A 27 -18.12 -7.71 5.38
CA LEU A 27 -18.09 -8.05 6.81
C LEU A 27 -17.48 -9.42 7.10
N GLN A 28 -17.76 -10.43 6.27
CA GLN A 28 -17.14 -11.76 6.40
C GLN A 28 -15.64 -11.67 6.17
N ALA A 29 -15.20 -10.95 5.13
CA ALA A 29 -13.78 -10.77 4.86
C ALA A 29 -13.05 -10.10 6.03
N PHE A 30 -13.65 -9.07 6.65
CA PHE A 30 -13.08 -8.43 7.85
C PHE A 30 -12.92 -9.35 9.06
N ALA A 31 -13.74 -10.39 9.19
CA ALA A 31 -13.65 -11.33 10.29
C ALA A 31 -12.54 -12.39 10.10
N GLU A 32 -11.97 -12.50 8.90
CA GLU A 32 -10.99 -13.53 8.52
C GLU A 32 -9.53 -13.07 8.71
N TYR A 33 -9.28 -11.78 8.95
CA TYR A 33 -7.94 -11.25 9.14
C TYR A 33 -7.82 -10.39 10.40
N GLU A 34 -6.60 -10.24 10.88
CA GLU A 34 -6.26 -9.33 11.97
C GLU A 34 -5.74 -8.01 11.40
N ASP A 35 -6.34 -6.89 11.80
CA ASP A 35 -5.89 -5.57 11.37
C ASP A 35 -4.57 -5.21 12.06
N VAL A 36 -3.62 -4.68 11.28
CA VAL A 36 -2.30 -4.28 11.76
C VAL A 36 -1.95 -2.91 11.21
N GLU A 37 -1.65 -1.98 12.12
CA GLU A 37 -1.25 -0.62 11.75
C GLU A 37 0.17 -0.54 11.17
N GLN A 38 1.02 -1.50 11.51
CA GLN A 38 2.41 -1.56 11.09
C GLN A 38 2.86 -2.98 10.84
N ASN A 39 3.91 -3.13 10.03
CA ASN A 39 4.54 -4.43 9.82
C ASN A 39 4.90 -5.15 11.13
N VAL A 40 4.47 -6.42 11.22
CA VAL A 40 4.79 -7.35 12.30
C VAL A 40 5.98 -8.20 11.86
N TYR A 41 7.13 -8.00 12.48
CA TYR A 41 8.33 -8.74 12.12
C TYR A 41 8.41 -10.03 12.94
N VAL A 42 8.13 -11.16 12.30
CA VAL A 42 7.94 -12.45 13.02
C VAL A 42 9.28 -13.06 13.44
N ALA A 43 10.28 -13.02 12.57
CA ALA A 43 11.55 -13.72 12.77
C ALA A 43 12.71 -12.83 13.23
N ARG A 44 12.49 -11.52 13.33
CA ARG A 44 13.52 -10.54 13.70
C ARG A 44 12.89 -9.30 14.32
N PRO A 45 13.61 -8.52 15.13
CA PRO A 45 13.13 -7.22 15.55
C PRO A 45 13.06 -6.24 14.37
N ARG A 46 12.17 -5.24 14.49
CA ARG A 46 12.14 -4.09 13.58
C ARG A 46 13.50 -3.40 13.59
N HIS A 47 14.02 -3.12 12.39
CA HIS A 47 15.27 -2.38 12.26
C HIS A 47 15.12 -0.95 12.80
N ARG A 48 16.12 -0.48 13.55
CA ARG A 48 16.20 0.89 14.06
C ARG A 48 17.43 1.56 13.47
N LEU A 49 17.26 2.76 12.93
CA LEU A 49 18.35 3.57 12.40
C LEU A 49 19.28 4.00 13.55
N LYS A 50 20.59 3.98 13.31
CA LYS A 50 21.57 4.58 14.23
C LYS A 50 21.62 6.08 13.98
N GLN A 51 22.06 6.86 14.98
CA GLN A 51 22.09 8.32 14.91
C GLN A 51 22.78 8.88 13.64
N GLY A 52 23.86 8.25 13.19
CA GLY A 52 24.59 8.67 11.98
C GLY A 52 23.91 8.32 10.65
N ASP A 53 22.95 7.39 10.68
CA ASP A 53 22.22 6.91 9.50
C ASP A 53 20.85 7.62 9.35
N ILE A 54 20.49 8.51 10.27
CA ILE A 54 19.22 9.24 10.23
C ILE A 54 19.27 10.28 9.11
N PRO A 55 18.38 10.21 8.11
CA PRO A 55 18.38 11.14 6.99
C PRO A 55 18.00 12.54 7.45
N TYR A 56 18.75 13.54 6.99
CA TYR A 56 18.56 14.94 7.38
C TYR A 56 18.40 15.84 6.15
N CYS A 57 17.25 16.51 6.06
CA CYS A 57 16.95 17.46 5.00
C CYS A 57 17.30 18.90 5.42
N LYS A 58 17.48 19.83 4.48
CA LYS A 58 17.77 21.25 4.76
C LYS A 58 16.58 22.17 4.46
N CYS A 59 15.38 21.57 4.41
CA CYS A 59 14.14 22.27 4.12
C CYS A 59 13.89 23.44 5.09
N LYS A 60 13.38 24.54 4.53
CA LYS A 60 12.97 25.74 5.26
C LYS A 60 11.44 25.86 5.27
N PRO A 61 10.86 26.66 6.19
CA PRO A 61 9.45 27.06 6.12
C PRO A 61 9.08 27.59 4.74
N LEU A 62 8.03 27.02 4.14
CA LEU A 62 7.43 27.56 2.92
C LEU A 62 6.59 28.78 3.30
N ALA A 63 6.72 29.90 2.58
CA ALA A 63 5.99 31.12 2.89
C ALA A 63 4.47 30.86 2.86
N GLY A 64 3.77 31.22 3.95
CA GLY A 64 2.33 31.01 4.08
C GLY A 64 1.88 29.57 4.38
N SER A 65 2.82 28.62 4.52
CA SER A 65 2.50 27.22 4.83
C SER A 65 2.63 26.92 6.31
N SER A 66 1.66 26.18 6.87
CA SER A 66 1.77 25.58 8.21
C SER A 66 2.66 24.33 8.23
N GLU A 67 3.07 23.83 7.06
CA GLU A 67 3.89 22.63 6.90
C GLU A 67 5.21 22.90 6.16
N THR A 68 6.20 22.05 6.40
CA THR A 68 7.49 21.99 5.72
C THR A 68 7.68 20.68 5.00
N CYS A 69 8.73 20.57 4.19
CA CYS A 69 9.06 19.34 3.45
C CYS A 69 7.95 18.93 2.47
N GLY A 70 7.66 19.81 1.51
CA GLY A 70 6.77 19.54 0.38
C GLY A 70 7.45 18.70 -0.71
N ALA A 71 6.96 18.81 -1.94
CA ALA A 71 7.42 18.00 -3.08
C ALA A 71 8.94 18.08 -3.35
N SER A 72 9.56 19.24 -3.12
CA SER A 72 10.99 19.48 -3.37
C SER A 72 11.93 19.13 -2.19
N CYS A 73 11.42 18.45 -1.16
CA CYS A 73 12.26 18.01 -0.04
C CYS A 73 13.32 17.01 -0.51
N GLU A 74 14.58 17.19 -0.08
CA GLU A 74 15.69 16.33 -0.52
C GLU A 74 15.41 14.86 -0.20
N ASN A 75 14.95 14.58 1.02
CA ASN A 75 14.59 13.23 1.44
C ASN A 75 13.42 12.67 0.59
N ARG A 76 12.39 13.50 0.30
CA ARG A 76 11.23 13.05 -0.49
C ARG A 76 11.63 12.68 -1.92
N VAL A 77 12.47 13.49 -2.56
CA VAL A 77 12.97 13.24 -3.92
C VAL A 77 13.76 11.93 -3.98
N THR A 78 14.45 11.56 -2.90
CA THR A 78 15.17 10.27 -2.79
C THR A 78 14.34 9.17 -2.14
N GLN A 79 13.00 9.29 -2.13
CA GLN A 79 12.08 8.28 -1.58
C GLN A 79 12.37 7.89 -0.12
N THR A 80 12.90 8.84 0.65
CA THR A 80 13.27 8.68 2.05
C THR A 80 12.35 9.52 2.92
N GLU A 81 11.82 8.95 3.99
CA GLU A 81 10.99 9.69 4.94
C GLU A 81 11.86 10.53 5.88
N CYS A 82 11.40 11.73 6.25
CA CYS A 82 12.04 12.47 7.33
C CYS A 82 11.73 11.78 8.66
N VAL A 83 12.72 11.63 9.55
CA VAL A 83 12.49 10.96 10.84
C VAL A 83 11.91 11.93 11.86
N ARG A 84 10.89 11.51 12.63
CA ARG A 84 10.32 12.30 13.73
C ARG A 84 11.42 12.70 14.72
N GLY A 85 11.38 13.95 15.19
CA GLY A 85 12.39 14.49 16.11
C GLY A 85 13.72 14.91 15.48
N HIS A 86 14.00 14.54 14.21
CA HIS A 86 15.25 14.88 13.51
C HIS A 86 15.00 15.86 12.35
N ARG A 87 14.34 16.99 12.66
CA ARG A 87 13.93 18.00 11.68
C ARG A 87 14.68 19.32 11.91
N THR A 88 14.88 20.08 10.83
CA THR A 88 15.47 21.45 10.86
C THR A 88 14.52 22.49 11.47
N THR A 89 13.21 22.27 11.35
CA THR A 89 12.19 23.26 11.72
C THR A 89 11.23 22.69 12.78
N LYS A 90 10.59 23.59 13.53
CA LYS A 90 9.53 23.25 14.49
C LYS A 90 8.15 23.08 13.86
N LEU A 91 8.02 23.37 12.56
CA LEU A 91 6.76 23.21 11.83
C LEU A 91 6.46 21.73 11.57
N LYS A 92 5.19 21.42 11.29
CA LYS A 92 4.79 20.07 10.87
C LYS A 92 5.53 19.71 9.57
N CYS A 93 6.07 18.51 9.50
CA CYS A 93 6.78 18.01 8.31
C CYS A 93 5.81 17.15 7.49
N GLY A 94 5.55 17.54 6.25
CA GLY A 94 4.69 16.81 5.32
C GLY A 94 5.33 15.53 4.78
N ASN A 95 6.61 15.27 5.08
CA ASN A 95 7.34 14.06 4.68
C ASN A 95 7.51 13.07 5.84
N GLN A 96 6.46 12.91 6.67
CA GLN A 96 6.39 11.93 7.78
C GLN A 96 5.09 11.11 7.78
N ARG A 97 4.44 11.00 6.61
CA ARG A 97 3.11 10.42 6.47
C ARG A 97 3.06 8.93 6.84
N MET A 98 4.11 8.16 6.60
CA MET A 98 4.14 6.73 6.96
C MET A 98 4.31 6.55 8.48
N GLN A 99 5.20 7.32 9.11
CA GLN A 99 5.35 7.39 10.57
C GLN A 99 4.08 7.90 11.27
N ASP A 100 3.33 8.80 10.61
CA ASP A 100 2.04 9.34 11.07
C ASP A 100 0.86 8.40 10.81
N ASN A 101 1.11 7.21 10.25
CA ASN A 101 0.10 6.23 9.86
C ASN A 101 -1.01 6.81 8.97
N TYR A 102 -0.65 7.78 8.12
CA TYR A 102 -1.57 8.43 7.21
C TYR A 102 -2.01 7.49 6.09
N HIS A 103 -3.29 7.54 5.76
CA HIS A 103 -3.92 6.87 4.64
C HIS A 103 -4.99 7.80 4.06
N SER A 104 -5.16 7.74 2.74
CA SER A 104 -6.28 8.38 2.05
C SER A 104 -7.59 7.73 2.50
N LEU A 105 -8.72 8.44 2.36
CA LEU A 105 -10.02 7.86 2.66
C LEU A 105 -10.40 6.85 1.57
N LEU A 106 -10.56 5.59 1.94
CA LEU A 106 -10.81 4.46 1.05
C LEU A 106 -12.06 3.69 1.50
N ALA A 107 -12.75 3.07 0.54
CA ALA A 107 -13.93 2.26 0.77
C ALA A 107 -13.79 0.88 0.11
N LEU A 108 -14.29 -0.16 0.79
CA LEU A 108 -14.39 -1.51 0.25
C LEU A 108 -15.75 -1.71 -0.40
N ARG A 109 -15.75 -2.24 -1.63
CA ARG A 109 -16.98 -2.51 -2.38
C ARG A 109 -16.87 -3.84 -3.09
N ARG A 110 -17.99 -4.56 -3.18
CA ARG A 110 -18.05 -5.78 -3.98
C ARG A 110 -17.99 -5.42 -5.47
N VAL A 111 -17.20 -6.16 -6.21
CA VAL A 111 -17.00 -6.03 -7.66
C VAL A 111 -17.30 -7.37 -8.30
N GLU A 112 -18.27 -7.38 -9.20
CA GLU A 112 -18.64 -8.58 -9.93
C GLU A 112 -17.44 -9.15 -10.70
N GLY A 113 -17.20 -10.45 -10.53
CA GLY A 113 -16.05 -11.15 -11.12
C GLY A 113 -14.68 -10.80 -10.53
N LYS A 114 -14.58 -9.91 -9.53
CA LYS A 114 -13.31 -9.46 -8.91
C LYS A 114 -13.33 -9.44 -7.38
N CYS A 115 -14.30 -10.11 -6.74
CA CYS A 115 -14.47 -10.18 -5.28
C CYS A 115 -14.63 -8.77 -4.65
N ILE A 116 -13.89 -8.46 -3.58
CA ILE A 116 -13.95 -7.16 -2.90
C ILE A 116 -12.81 -6.28 -3.43
N GLY A 117 -13.16 -5.10 -3.93
CA GLY A 117 -12.22 -4.07 -4.37
C GLY A 117 -12.09 -2.93 -3.36
N LEU A 118 -10.93 -2.29 -3.38
CA LEU A 118 -10.62 -1.07 -2.63
C LEU A 118 -10.74 0.14 -3.56
N PHE A 119 -11.51 1.14 -3.15
CA PHE A 119 -11.84 2.33 -3.94
C PHE A 119 -11.48 3.60 -3.17
N ALA A 120 -11.14 4.67 -3.88
CA ALA A 120 -11.05 6.00 -3.28
C ALA A 120 -12.44 6.48 -2.86
N ASP A 121 -12.56 6.97 -1.63
CA ASP A 121 -13.79 7.55 -1.08
C ASP A 121 -13.71 9.08 -0.95
N SER A 122 -12.57 9.65 -1.34
CA SER A 122 -12.32 11.08 -1.50
C SER A 122 -11.36 11.32 -2.67
N PRO A 123 -11.33 12.54 -3.27
CA PRO A 123 -10.31 12.89 -4.25
C PRO A 123 -8.89 12.67 -3.69
N ILE A 124 -8.02 12.09 -4.49
CA ILE A 124 -6.60 11.87 -4.15
C ILE A 124 -5.77 12.68 -5.13
N ASP A 125 -4.98 13.62 -4.61
CA ASP A 125 -4.14 14.47 -5.43
C ASP A 125 -2.94 13.72 -6.01
N ASN A 126 -2.41 14.21 -7.14
CA ASN A 126 -1.22 13.61 -7.74
C ASN A 126 -0.03 13.69 -6.77
N GLY A 127 0.61 12.54 -6.52
CA GLY A 127 1.74 12.43 -5.61
C GLY A 127 1.37 12.26 -4.14
N ASP A 128 0.08 12.10 -3.80
CA ASP A 128 -0.32 11.78 -2.44
C ASP A 128 -0.08 10.31 -2.06
N LEU A 129 0.18 10.10 -0.77
CA LEU A 129 0.25 8.77 -0.17
C LEU A 129 -1.16 8.19 -0.07
N VAL A 130 -1.42 7.06 -0.76
CA VAL A 130 -2.72 6.39 -0.75
C VAL A 130 -2.88 5.53 0.50
N ALA A 131 -2.06 4.50 0.66
CA ALA A 131 -2.07 3.59 1.80
C ALA A 131 -0.71 2.88 1.91
N GLN A 132 -0.45 2.27 3.06
CA GLN A 132 0.71 1.41 3.27
C GLN A 132 0.29 -0.06 3.14
N TYR A 133 1.06 -0.85 2.40
CA TYR A 133 0.93 -2.30 2.43
C TYR A 133 1.66 -2.82 3.66
N VAL A 134 0.89 -3.21 4.68
CA VAL A 134 1.40 -3.69 5.95
C VAL A 134 0.96 -5.12 6.21
N GLY A 135 1.78 -5.86 6.94
CA GLY A 135 1.51 -7.24 7.28
C GLY A 135 2.68 -7.90 7.98
N GLU A 136 2.69 -9.22 7.98
CA GLU A 136 3.81 -9.96 8.53
C GLU A 136 5.04 -9.89 7.62
N VAL A 137 6.19 -9.58 8.20
CA VAL A 137 7.49 -9.70 7.55
C VAL A 137 8.12 -11.01 8.00
N ILE A 138 8.11 -11.98 7.10
CA ILE A 138 8.59 -13.35 7.32
C ILE A 138 9.91 -13.63 6.61
N THR A 139 10.59 -14.71 7.00
CA THR A 139 11.79 -15.17 6.27
C THR A 139 11.38 -15.93 5.01
N ARG A 140 12.34 -16.08 4.09
CA ARG A 140 12.16 -16.91 2.89
C ARG A 140 11.80 -18.35 3.23
N GLN A 141 12.37 -18.92 4.29
CA GLN A 141 12.06 -20.29 4.71
C GLN A 141 10.59 -20.40 5.18
N MET A 142 10.12 -19.46 6.00
CA MET A 142 8.73 -19.43 6.46
C MET A 142 7.74 -19.26 5.30
N TYR A 143 8.09 -18.44 4.29
CA TYR A 143 7.28 -18.33 3.07
C TYR A 143 7.12 -19.69 2.39
N ILE A 144 8.23 -20.41 2.17
CA ILE A 144 8.23 -21.75 1.54
C ILE A 144 7.39 -22.75 2.36
N ASP A 145 7.48 -22.69 3.68
CA ASP A 145 6.74 -23.59 4.57
C ASP A 145 5.24 -23.28 4.59
N ARG A 146 4.83 -22.03 4.37
CA ARG A 146 3.43 -21.59 4.27
C ARG A 146 2.82 -21.89 2.91
N GLU A 147 3.57 -21.75 1.82
CA GLU A 147 3.11 -22.00 0.45
C GLU A 147 2.81 -23.49 0.19
N LYS A 148 3.46 -24.40 0.93
CA LYS A 148 3.25 -25.85 0.82
C LYS A 148 2.03 -26.37 1.58
N LYS A 149 1.42 -25.56 2.43
CA LYS A 149 0.21 -25.93 3.18
C LYS A 149 -1.03 -25.63 2.34
#